data_AF-A0A2V6W9A0-F1
#
_entry.id   AF-A0A2V6W9A0-F1
#
_cell.length_a   1.000
_cell.length_b   1.000
_cell.length_c   1.000
_cell.angle_alpha   90.00
_cell.angle_beta   90.00
_cell.angle_gamma   90.00
#
_symmetry.space_group_name_H-M   'P 1'
#
loop_
_entity.id
_entity.type
_entity.pdbx_description
1 polymer ?
#
loop_
_entity_poly.entity_id
_entity_poly.type
_entity_poly.pdbx_seq_one_letter_code
_entity_poly.pdbx_strand_id
1 'polypeptide(L)'
;MGGYIAGAGGKRLRPILLLLAARLAGYRGPRAVRLACGVELLHTATLIHDDVVDQAPLRRGQPSANAQWGDDASVLVGDHLYSKS
;
A
#
# COMPACT_ATOMS: atom_id res chain seq x y z
N MET A 1 -0.18 -1.67 13.34
CA MET A 1 -0.17 -0.76 12.18
C MET A 1 -0.43 -1.49 10.85
N GLY A 2 0.36 -2.50 10.45
CA GLY A 2 0.17 -3.19 9.15
C GLY A 2 -1.22 -3.79 8.90
N GLY A 3 -1.81 -4.46 9.90
CA GLY A 3 -3.18 -4.97 9.81
C GLY A 3 -4.26 -3.88 9.71
N TYR A 4 -4.01 -2.70 10.31
CA TYR A 4 -4.91 -1.55 10.21
C TYR A 4 -4.88 -0.95 8.80
N ILE A 5 -3.68 -0.75 8.25
CA ILE A 5 -3.50 -0.23 6.90
C ILE A 5 -4.07 -1.20 5.86
N ALA A 6 -3.87 -2.50 6.04
CA ALA A 6 -4.45 -3.53 5.18
C ALA A 6 -5.99 -3.58 5.30
N GLY A 7 -6.52 -3.40 6.51
CA GLY A 7 -7.94 -3.39 6.84
C GLY A 7 -8.69 -2.11 6.43
N ALA A 8 -7.98 -1.01 6.16
CA ALA A 8 -8.56 0.28 5.76
C ALA A 8 -9.18 0.31 4.33
N GLY A 9 -9.47 -0.84 3.72
CA GLY A 9 -10.33 -0.94 2.54
C GLY A 9 -9.75 -0.40 1.24
N GLY A 10 -8.59 -0.91 0.81
CA GLY A 10 -8.00 -0.60 -0.50
C GLY A 10 -8.88 -1.05 -1.66
N LYS A 11 -9.02 -0.22 -2.71
CA LYS A 11 -9.70 -0.64 -3.97
C LYS A 11 -8.92 -1.73 -4.73
N ARG A 12 -7.64 -1.95 -4.40
CA ARG A 12 -6.74 -2.93 -5.02
C ARG A 12 -6.70 -2.86 -6.56
N LEU A 13 -6.89 -1.67 -7.13
CA LEU A 13 -6.94 -1.49 -8.59
C LEU A 13 -5.61 -1.82 -9.26
N ARG A 14 -4.49 -1.44 -8.64
CA ARG A 14 -3.14 -1.68 -9.18
C ARG A 14 -2.79 -3.17 -9.30
N PRO A 15 -2.93 -4.00 -8.24
CA PRO A 15 -2.68 -5.43 -8.36
C PRO A 15 -3.65 -6.11 -9.34
N ILE A 16 -4.92 -5.72 -9.38
CA ILE A 16 -5.88 -6.26 -10.35
C ILE A 16 -5.42 -5.95 -11.79
N LEU A 17 -5.06 -4.69 -12.07
CA LEU A 17 -4.59 -4.28 -13.39
C LEU A 17 -3.34 -5.06 -13.81
N LEU A 18 -2.37 -5.25 -12.91
CA LEU A 18 -1.16 -6.02 -13.18
C LEU A 18 -1.49 -7.49 -13.51
N LEU A 19 -2.36 -8.12 -12.72
CA LEU A 19 -2.76 -9.52 -12.96
C LEU A 19 -3.50 -9.68 -14.28
N LEU A 20 -4.38 -8.73 -14.64
CA LEU A 20 -5.08 -8.74 -15.93
C LEU A 20 -4.10 -8.53 -17.09
N ALA A 21 -3.16 -7.59 -16.98
CA ALA A 21 -2.13 -7.36 -17.99
C ALA A 21 -1.22 -8.59 -18.19
N ALA A 22 -0.82 -9.25 -17.10
CA ALA A 22 -0.04 -10.48 -17.17
C ALA A 22 -0.80 -11.60 -17.90
N ARG A 23 -2.10 -11.76 -17.61
CA ARG A 23 -2.95 -12.73 -18.31
C ARG A 23 -3.11 -12.40 -19.79
N LEU A 24 -3.33 -11.13 -20.12
CA LEU A 24 -3.44 -10.65 -21.51
C LEU A 24 -2.15 -10.91 -22.30
N ALA A 25 -0.98 -10.77 -21.64
CA ALA A 25 0.33 -11.08 -22.21
C ALA A 25 0.65 -12.59 -22.25
N GLY A 26 -0.30 -13.47 -21.89
CA GLY A 26 -0.10 -14.93 -21.91
C GLY A 26 0.72 -15.50 -20.76
N TYR A 27 1.04 -14.70 -19.73
CA TYR A 27 1.82 -15.16 -18.60
C TYR A 27 0.98 -16.00 -17.63
N ARG A 28 1.44 -17.22 -17.31
CA ARG A 28 0.74 -18.17 -16.43
C ARG A 28 1.52 -18.56 -15.16
N GLY A 29 2.70 -17.98 -14.95
CA GLY A 29 3.55 -18.33 -13.82
C GLY A 29 3.18 -17.60 -12.52
N PRO A 30 3.85 -17.96 -11.41
CA PRO A 30 3.54 -17.39 -10.09
C PRO A 30 4.07 -15.97 -9.88
N ARG A 31 4.94 -15.45 -10.76
CA ARG A 31 5.58 -14.13 -10.56
C ARG A 31 4.58 -12.97 -10.61
N ALA A 32 3.50 -13.10 -11.37
CA ALA A 32 2.50 -12.04 -11.49
C ALA A 32 1.83 -11.74 -10.15
N VAL A 33 1.60 -12.76 -9.31
CA VAL A 33 1.05 -12.57 -7.96
C VAL A 33 2.06 -11.86 -7.06
N ARG A 34 3.33 -12.29 -7.09
CA ARG A 34 4.40 -11.64 -6.30
C ARG A 34 4.58 -10.17 -6.69
N LEU A 35 4.60 -9.87 -7.99
CA LEU A 35 4.68 -8.50 -8.50
C LEU A 35 3.45 -7.68 -8.15
N ALA A 36 2.24 -8.24 -8.25
CA ALA A 36 1.02 -7.56 -7.83
C ALA A 36 1.05 -7.18 -6.34
N CYS A 37 1.54 -8.09 -5.48
CA CYS A 37 1.74 -7.80 -4.06
C CYS A 37 2.77 -6.68 -3.85
N GLY A 38 3.94 -6.76 -4.49
CA GLY A 38 4.99 -5.73 -4.38
C GLY A 38 4.50 -4.35 -4.81
N VAL A 39 3.76 -4.26 -5.93
CA VAL A 39 3.16 -3.00 -6.39
C VAL A 39 2.16 -2.42 -5.39
N GLU A 40 1.35 -3.26 -4.74
CA GLU A 40 0.39 -2.78 -3.74
C GLU A 40 1.09 -2.39 -2.43
N LEU A 41 2.17 -3.08 -2.04
CA LEU A 41 3.01 -2.71 -0.89
C LEU A 41 3.67 -1.35 -1.12
N LEU A 42 4.30 -1.16 -2.28
CA LEU A 42 4.90 0.11 -2.68
C LEU A 42 3.86 1.23 -2.67
N HIS A 43 2.70 1.01 -3.28
CA HIS A 43 1.62 2.00 -3.26
C HIS A 43 1.18 2.33 -1.82
N THR A 44 1.10 1.32 -0.95
CA THR A 44 0.71 1.53 0.43
C THR A 44 1.74 2.34 1.19
N ALA A 45 3.04 2.09 0.96
CA ALA A 45 4.13 2.88 1.54
C ALA A 45 4.02 4.36 1.17
N THR A 46 3.83 4.67 -0.12
CA THR A 46 3.70 6.06 -0.57
C THR A 46 2.52 6.75 0.10
N LEU A 47 1.37 6.08 0.24
CA LEU A 47 0.21 6.69 0.88
C LEU A 47 0.43 7.05 2.36
N ILE A 48 1.21 6.24 3.09
CA ILE A 48 1.52 6.53 4.49
C ILE A 48 2.43 7.76 4.58
N HIS A 49 3.44 7.84 3.72
CA HIS A 49 4.31 9.01 3.64
C HIS A 49 3.54 10.26 3.21
N ASP A 50 2.64 10.13 2.22
CA ASP A 50 1.77 11.24 1.77
C ASP A 50 0.90 11.76 2.93
N ASP A 51 0.27 10.88 3.72
CA ASP A 51 -0.56 11.29 4.86
C ASP A 51 0.25 12.06 5.94
N VAL A 52 1.54 11.73 6.11
CA VAL A 52 2.48 12.45 6.99
C VAL A 52 2.83 13.83 6.42
N VAL A 53 3.21 13.88 5.14
CA VAL A 53 3.58 15.12 4.45
C VAL A 53 2.41 16.09 4.40
N ASP A 54 1.21 15.59 4.11
CA ASP A 54 -0.02 16.38 3.98
C ASP A 54 -0.66 16.73 5.33
N GLN A 55 -0.14 16.21 6.45
CA GLN A 55 -0.73 16.33 7.78
C GLN A 55 -2.22 15.94 7.78
N ALA A 56 -2.56 14.91 7.00
CA ALA A 56 -3.94 14.50 6.79
C ALA A 56 -4.51 13.86 8.06
N PRO A 57 -5.62 14.34 8.64
CA PRO A 57 -6.18 13.75 9.85
C PRO A 57 -6.97 12.45 9.57
N LEU A 58 -7.43 12.25 8.33
CA LEU A 58 -8.31 11.14 7.95
C LEU A 58 -7.92 10.52 6.60
N ARG A 59 -8.06 9.18 6.53
CA ARG A 59 -7.94 8.36 5.32
C ARG A 59 -9.19 7.50 5.19
N ARG A 60 -9.98 7.71 4.12
CA ARG A 60 -11.24 6.95 3.87
C ARG A 60 -12.22 6.94 5.06
N GLY A 61 -12.33 8.08 5.74
CA GLY A 61 -13.22 8.23 6.88
C GLY A 61 -12.74 7.56 8.17
N GLN A 62 -11.52 6.99 8.18
CA GLN A 62 -10.83 6.52 9.39
C GLN A 62 -9.67 7.48 9.71
N PRO A 63 -9.18 7.55 10.97
CA PRO A 63 -7.93 8.22 11.28
C PRO A 63 -6.80 7.77 10.34
N SER A 64 -5.99 8.71 9.86
CA SER A 64 -4.77 8.38 9.13
C SER A 64 -3.78 7.65 10.05
N ALA A 65 -2.78 6.99 9.45
CA ALA A 65 -1.78 6.27 10.24
C ALA A 65 -1.00 7.22 11.18
N ASN A 66 -0.68 8.42 10.71
CA ASN A 66 0.01 9.41 11.50
C ASN A 66 -0.87 10.08 12.55
N ALA A 67 -2.17 10.31 12.29
CA ALA A 67 -3.09 10.77 13.32
C ALA A 67 -3.25 9.74 14.47
N GLN A 68 -3.14 8.44 14.18
CA GLN A 68 -3.33 7.38 15.15
C GLN A 68 -2.05 7.01 15.93
N TRP A 69 -0.87 7.13 15.33
CA TRP A 69 0.40 6.63 15.89
C TRP A 69 1.57 7.60 15.82
N GLY A 70 1.37 8.81 15.28
CA GLY A 70 2.40 9.83 15.12
C GLY A 70 3.16 9.72 13.79
N ASP A 71 3.79 10.83 13.41
CA ASP A 71 4.52 10.98 12.14
C ASP A 71 5.73 10.03 12.05
N ASP A 72 6.60 10.02 13.08
CA ASP A 72 7.82 9.20 13.09
C ASP A 72 7.54 7.70 12.90
N ALA A 73 6.54 7.17 13.61
CA ALA A 73 6.15 5.77 13.50
C ALA A 73 5.59 5.45 12.11
N SER A 74 4.86 6.39 11.51
CA SER A 74 4.26 6.25 10.18
C SER A 74 5.34 6.26 9.10
N VAL A 75 6.34 7.13 9.20
CA VAL A 75 7.50 7.17 8.30
C VAL A 75 8.24 5.83 8.31
N LEU A 76 8.58 5.31 9.50
CA LEU A 76 9.30 4.03 9.64
C LEU A 76 8.52 2.84 9.07
N VAL A 77 7.20 2.83 9.20
CA VAL A 77 6.37 1.77 8.60
C VAL A 77 6.26 1.91 7.09
N GLY A 78 6.19 3.14 6.57
CA GLY A 78 6.32 3.40 5.13
C GLY A 78 7.65 2.85 4.58
N ASP A 79 8.76 3.13 5.24
CA ASP A 79 10.09 2.65 4.86
C ASP A 79 10.19 1.13 4.91
N HIS A 80 9.63 0.50 5.95
CA HIS A 80 9.60 -0.94 6.07
C HIS A 80 8.81 -1.60 4.93
N LEU A 81 7.64 -1.07 4.60
CA LEU A 81 6.83 -1.58 3.48
C LEU A 81 7.57 -1.38 2.16
N TYR A 82 8.21 -0.23 1.95
CA TYR A 82 9.06 0.03 0.79
C TYR A 82 10.17 -1.00 0.65
N SER A 83 10.93 -1.27 1.72
CA SER A 83 12.02 -2.27 1.72
C SER A 83 11.58 -3.71 1.45
N LYS A 84 10.30 -4.03 1.70
CA LYS A 84 9.70 -5.36 1.49
C LYS A 84 8.99 -5.52 0.14
N SER A 85 8.94 -4.46 -0.68
CA SER A 85 8.25 -4.42 -1.99
C SER A 85 8.92 -5.29 -3.05
#